data_AF-A0A1H0G6H1-F1
#
_entry.id   AF-A0A1H0G6H1-F1
#
_cell.length_a   1.000
_cell.length_b   1.000
_cell.length_c   1.000
_cell.angle_alpha   90.00
_cell.angle_beta   90.00
_cell.angle_gamma   90.00
#
_symmetry.space_group_name_H-M   'P 1'
#
loop_
_entity.id
_entity.type
_entity.pdbx_description
1 polymer ?
#
loop_
_entity_poly.entity_id
_entity_poly.type
_entity_poly.pdbx_seq_one_letter_code
_entity_poly.pdbx_strand_id
1 'polypeptide(L)' 'MLTVSRELGPVERQLGRVDLHAVDLDGLELSVGASLELLDEGGHRYPAVVVSIEPGRYGPFYSVQFAGPGTPPAPDKLPS' A
#
# COMPACT_ATOMS: atom_id res chain seq x y z
N MET A 1 -7.65 -13.35 0.70
CA MET A 1 -6.54 -12.38 0.57
C MET A 1 -7.13 -11.01 0.76
N LEU A 2 -6.60 -10.18 1.67
CA LEU A 2 -7.13 -8.86 1.95
C LEU A 2 -6.80 -7.91 0.79
N THR A 3 -7.77 -7.10 0.37
CA THR A 3 -7.57 -6.03 -0.63
C THR A 3 -7.81 -4.69 0.02
N VAL A 4 -6.87 -3.76 -0.14
CA VAL A 4 -6.97 -2.39 0.38
C VAL A 4 -7.00 -1.43 -0.80
N SER A 5 -8.10 -0.69 -0.94
CA SER A 5 -8.23 0.34 -1.96
C SER A 5 -7.48 1.60 -1.55
N ARG A 6 -6.61 2.11 -2.41
CA ARG A 6 -5.84 3.33 -2.13
C ARG A 6 -5.46 4.08 -3.41
N GLU A 7 -5.48 5.39 -3.34
CA GLU A 7 -4.85 6.23 -4.35
C GLU A 7 -3.33 6.06 -4.28
N LEU A 8 -2.72 5.61 -5.38
CA LEU A 8 -1.26 5.44 -5.48
C LEU A 8 -0.68 6.60 -6.27
N GLY A 9 -0.19 7.60 -5.53
CA GLY A 9 0.46 8.77 -6.08
C GLY A 9 1.85 8.49 -6.64
N PRO A 10 2.44 9.46 -7.35
CA PRO A 10 3.74 9.32 -8.01
C PRO A 10 4.88 8.94 -7.04
N VAL A 11 4.80 9.42 -5.79
CA VAL A 11 5.82 9.18 -4.76
C VAL A 11 5.77 7.74 -4.28
N GLU A 12 4.60 7.22 -3.96
CA GLU A 12 4.38 5.83 -3.52
C GLU A 12 4.88 4.84 -4.57
N ARG A 13 4.60 5.13 -5.84
CA ARG A 13 5.06 4.33 -6.98
C ARG A 13 6.58 4.33 -7.09
N GLN A 14 7.21 5.49 -6.95
CA GLN A 14 8.67 5.64 -7.03
C GLN A 14 9.40 5.00 -5.84
N LEU A 15 8.85 5.14 -4.63
CA LEU A 15 9.43 4.57 -3.41
C LEU A 15 9.17 3.06 -3.28
N GLY A 16 8.17 2.54 -3.98
CA GLY A 16 7.73 1.17 -3.88
C GLY A 16 7.11 0.82 -2.51
N ARG A 17 6.63 1.84 -1.78
CA ARG A 17 6.10 1.75 -0.42
C ARG A 17 4.87 2.63 -0.28
N VAL A 18 3.91 2.17 0.52
CA VAL A 18 2.68 2.90 0.83
C VAL A 18 2.48 2.87 2.34
N ASP A 19 2.14 4.02 2.92
CA ASP A 19 1.72 4.11 4.31
C ASP A 19 0.20 4.15 4.39
N LEU A 20 -0.36 3.22 5.15
CA LEU A 20 -1.78 3.04 5.36
C LEU A 20 -2.14 3.44 6.78
N HIS A 21 -3.08 4.38 6.90
CA HIS A 21 -3.56 4.88 8.19
C HIS A 21 -5.06 4.67 8.31
N ALA A 22 -5.51 4.21 9.49
CA ALA A 22 -6.93 4.03 9.82
C ALA A 22 -7.70 3.22 8.74
N VAL A 23 -7.07 2.18 8.22
CA VAL A 23 -7.72 1.27 7.26
C VAL A 23 -8.78 0.49 7.99
N ASP A 24 -9.99 0.44 7.42
CA ASP A 24 -10.98 -0.52 7.88
C ASP A 24 -10.56 -1.91 7.38
N LEU A 25 -10.31 -2.80 8.34
CA LEU A 25 -9.88 -4.17 8.08
C LEU A 25 -11.00 -5.16 8.41
N ASP A 26 -12.26 -4.71 8.57
CA ASP A 26 -13.39 -5.57 8.96
C ASP A 26 -13.10 -6.40 10.24
N GLY A 27 -12.36 -5.82 11.17
CA GLY A 27 -11.92 -6.48 12.41
C GLY A 27 -10.71 -7.42 12.28
N LEU A 28 -10.08 -7.50 11.11
CA LEU A 28 -8.81 -8.21 10.94
C LEU A 28 -7.64 -7.39 11.49
N GLU A 29 -6.76 -8.05 12.23
CA GLU A 29 -5.47 -7.48 12.62
C GLU A 29 -4.38 -7.96 11.65
N LEU A 30 -3.68 -7.01 11.04
CA LEU A 30 -2.52 -7.29 10.20
C LEU A 30 -1.25 -7.41 11.07
N SER A 31 -0.40 -8.37 10.71
CA SER A 31 0.93 -8.56 11.29
C SER A 31 2.03 -8.16 10.30
N VAL A 32 3.23 -7.84 10.80
CA VAL A 32 4.41 -7.69 9.93
C VAL A 32 4.64 -9.00 9.16
N GLY A 33 4.89 -8.90 7.86
CA GLY A 33 5.00 -10.04 6.95
C GLY A 33 3.68 -10.50 6.34
N ALA A 34 2.52 -9.97 6.79
CA ALA A 34 1.24 -10.28 6.18
C ALA A 34 1.18 -9.78 4.73
N SER A 35 0.67 -10.62 3.84
CA SER A 35 0.47 -10.29 2.42
C SER A 35 -0.92 -9.71 2.18
N LEU A 36 -0.99 -8.68 1.34
CA LEU A 36 -2.22 -8.02 0.91
C LEU A 36 -2.12 -7.56 -0.54
N GLU A 37 -3.24 -7.15 -1.11
CA GLU A 37 -3.32 -6.54 -2.44
C GLU A 37 -3.69 -5.06 -2.30
N LEU A 38 -2.93 -4.17 -2.94
CA LEU A 38 -3.29 -2.77 -3.09
C LEU A 38 -4.04 -2.59 -4.41
N LEU A 39 -5.24 -2.02 -4.34
CA LEU A 39 -6.06 -1.69 -5.50
C LEU A 39 -5.99 -0.17 -5.75
N ASP A 40 -5.45 0.25 -6.89
CA ASP A 40 -5.46 1.66 -7.30
C ASP A 40 -6.78 2.07 -7.97
N GLU A 41 -6.98 3.38 -8.13
CA GLU A 41 -8.18 3.95 -8.73
C GLU A 41 -8.37 3.59 -10.22
N GLY A 42 -7.29 3.19 -10.89
CA GLY A 42 -7.32 2.65 -12.24
C GLY A 42 -7.78 1.18 -12.31
N GLY A 43 -8.02 0.55 -11.16
CA GLY A 43 -8.40 -0.86 -11.04
C GLY A 43 -7.21 -1.82 -11.06
N HIS A 44 -5.97 -1.31 -11.01
CA HIS A 44 -4.78 -2.16 -10.98
C HIS A 44 -4.52 -2.69 -9.58
N ARG A 45 -4.05 -3.93 -9.53
CA ARG A 45 -3.80 -4.66 -8.30
C ARG A 45 -2.32 -4.93 -8.14
N TYR A 46 -1.79 -4.61 -6.97
CA TYR A 46 -0.38 -4.76 -6.66
C TYR A 46 -0.21 -5.61 -5.41
N PRO A 47 0.48 -6.76 -5.49
CA PRO A 47 0.80 -7.54 -4.30
C PRO A 47 1.72 -6.72 -3.40
N ALA A 48 1.46 -6.74 -2.10
CA ALA A 48 2.22 -6.02 -1.10
C ALA A 48 2.35 -6.83 0.20
N VAL A 49 3.35 -6.47 1.00
CA VAL A 49 3.63 -7.07 2.31
C VAL A 49 3.76 -5.96 3.35
N VAL A 50 3.18 -6.17 4.53
CA VAL A 50 3.36 -5.28 5.68
C VAL A 50 4.79 -5.37 6.18
N VAL A 51 5.51 -4.25 6.20
CA VAL A 51 6.91 -4.19 6.63
C VAL A 51 7.09 -3.57 8.00
N SER A 52 6.17 -2.70 8.43
CA SER A 52 6.16 -2.14 9.77
C SER A 52 4.74 -1.78 10.22
N ILE A 53 4.55 -1.80 11.53
CA ILE A 53 3.30 -1.38 12.19
C ILE A 53 3.69 -0.45 13.33
N GLU A 54 3.15 0.76 13.32
CA GLU A 54 3.37 1.75 14.37
C GLU A 54 2.05 2.08 15.06
N PRO A 55 2.01 2.14 16.41
CA PRO A 55 0.80 2.52 17.12
C PRO A 55 0.50 4.00 16.88
N GLY A 56 -0.74 4.31 16.51
CA GLY A 56 -1.23 5.67 16.32
C GLY A 56 -2.35 6.04 17.28
N ARG A 57 -2.56 7.35 17.45
CA ARG A 57 -3.63 7.89 18.32
C ARG A 57 -5.03 7.42 17.93
N TYR A 58 -5.24 7.12 16.64
CA TYR A 58 -6.54 6.74 16.07
C TYR A 58 -6.53 5.33 15.47
N GLY A 59 -5.56 4.51 15.87
CA GLY A 59 -5.33 3.18 15.32
C GLY A 59 -3.92 3.01 14.76
N PRO A 60 -3.54 1.79 14.36
CA PRO A 60 -2.21 1.50 13.83
C PRO A 60 -1.97 2.15 12.46
N PHE A 61 -0.72 2.54 12.24
CA PHE A 61 -0.15 2.87 10.94
C PHE A 61 0.56 1.63 10.39
N TYR A 62 0.19 1.22 9.19
CA TYR A 62 0.84 0.11 8.50
C TYR A 62 1.67 0.66 7.37
N SER A 63 2.94 0.32 7.31
CA SER A 63 3.71 0.51 6.09
C SER A 63 3.76 -0.78 5.31
N VAL A 64 3.48 -0.69 4.02
CA VAL A 64 3.46 -1.84 3.12
C VAL A 64 4.41 -1.60 1.95
N GLN A 65 5.10 -2.65 1.54
CA GLN A 65 6.03 -2.63 0.42
C GLN A 65 5.48 -3.54 -0.69
N PHE A 66 5.59 -3.12 -1.95
CA PHE A 66 5.19 -3.99 -3.07
C PHE A 66 6.06 -5.25 -3.11
N ALA A 67 5.41 -6.40 -3.30
CA ALA A 67 6.02 -7.72 -3.26
C ALA A 67 5.92 -8.38 -4.64
N GLY A 68 6.73 -7.91 -5.59
CA GLY A 68 6.84 -8.53 -6.92
C GLY A 68 7.35 -7.57 -8.01
N PRO A 69 7.67 -8.10 -9.21
CA PRO A 69 7.94 -7.28 -10.39
C PRO A 69 6.63 -6.61 -10.81
N GLY A 70 6.45 -5.37 -10.38
CA GLY A 70 5.18 -4.67 -10.50
C GLY A 70 5.10 -3.43 -9.62
N THR A 71 6.23 -2.87 -9.18
CA THR A 71 6.27 -1.47 -8.76
C THR A 71 5.56 -0.70 -9.86
N PRO A 72 4.50 0.08 -9.55
CA PRO A 72 3.83 0.82 -10.58
C PRO A 72 4.90 1.66 -11.29
N PRO A 73 4.88 1.76 -12.64
CA PRO A 73 5.87 2.56 -13.33
C PRO A 73 5.88 3.95 -12.69
N ALA A 74 7.08 4.48 -12.44
CA ALA A 74 7.22 5.86 -12.03
C ALA A 74 6.37 6.71 -12.97
N PRO A 75 5.62 7.71 -12.47
CA PRO A 75 4.78 8.54 -13.33
C PRO A 75 5.61 8.97 -14.55
N ASP A 76 5.05 8.81 -15.75
CA ASP A 76 5.64 9.41 -16.95
C ASP A 76 5.94 10.87 -16.61
N LYS A 77 7.20 11.30 -16.76
CA LYS A 77 7.56 12.71 -16.59
C LYS A 77 6.61 13.49 -17.49
N LEU A 78 5.74 14.33 -16.91
CA LEU A 78 4.93 15.24 -17.71
C LEU A 78 5.88 15.98 -18.67
N PRO A 79 5.60 16.01 -19.99
CA PRO A 79 6.37 16.85 -20.89
C PRO A 79 6.27 18.30 -20.40
N SER A 80 7.44 18.91 -20.22
CA SER A 80 7.60 20.32 -19.81
C SER A 80 7.08 21.29 -20.86
#